data_AF-A0A0L8G336-F1
#
_entry.id   AF-A0A0L8G336-F1
#
_cell.length_a   1.000
_cell.length_b   1.000
_cell.length_c   1.000
_cell.angle_alpha   90.00
_cell.angle_beta   90.00
_cell.angle_gamma   90.00
#
_symmetry.space_group_name_H-M   'P 1'
#
loop_
_entity.id
_entity.type
_entity.pdbx_description
1 polymer ?
#
loop_
_entity_poly.entity_id
_entity_poly.type
_entity_poly.pdbx_seq_one_letter_code
_entity_poly.pdbx_strand_id
1 'polypeptide(L)'
;FDNLPKLNYDHGYIKYGFIAIERGGEAPPQCLLCMKSLFNAAMKPSLLKRYLETNHADKKDRDQDYFQRLGETVSYEVVLLEAKNMKAHIIAESLVMPAAKILVRYVIGEGAAAKLESVSVSNNTVERRIEEMSVDIADQVFEGKLSSTTKGKLIFDVLDNFFEQNELDCGKLVGCTTDSRKSDFQAHAKAMSSNATAVHCFIHRFVLCSQVLPPKFLSCLNHRVSRIVNFVKTLALNTRLFKLLCEDFSSNHICFLYHTGSREKEHDFQKDLEDEEFISRLAYLLDIFGAFNYLNLSFQGPNCTVTEFISKLGAFVRKLDLWLKNVESKRYGMFELLTTLEASPVMNLPNMAFSYPTLARHAVPQLLIFSSTRECDQGFSALLATKSKSRNRLAAPGHDFRCAVSKVMPRIDQLVGKKQIQPSCKR
;
A
#
# COMPACT_ATOMS: atom_id res chain seq x y z
N PHE A 1 -48.20 -43.74 6.92
CA PHE A 1 -47.27 -44.53 6.08
C PHE A 1 -45.92 -44.58 6.79
N ASP A 2 -45.84 -45.28 7.93
CA ASP A 2 -44.88 -44.94 8.97
C ASP A 2 -43.96 -46.13 9.26
N ASN A 3 -42.88 -46.26 8.47
CA ASN A 3 -41.66 -47.01 8.79
C ASN A 3 -40.60 -46.86 7.66
N LEU A 4 -40.34 -45.63 7.20
CA LEU A 4 -39.09 -45.33 6.52
C LEU A 4 -38.01 -45.06 7.57
N PRO A 5 -36.83 -45.71 7.51
CA PRO A 5 -35.79 -45.52 8.51
C PRO A 5 -35.28 -44.07 8.50
N LYS A 6 -35.27 -43.42 9.67
CA LYS A 6 -34.65 -42.10 9.82
C LYS A 6 -33.15 -42.22 9.54
N LEU A 7 -32.72 -41.59 8.44
CA LEU A 7 -31.30 -41.42 8.12
C LEU A 7 -30.70 -40.43 9.12
N ASN A 8 -29.91 -40.93 10.06
CA ASN A 8 -29.09 -40.09 10.93
C ASN A 8 -27.94 -39.46 10.14
N TYR A 9 -27.55 -38.25 10.52
CA TYR A 9 -26.49 -37.51 9.84
C TYR A 9 -25.11 -38.13 10.11
N ASP A 10 -24.31 -38.33 9.06
CA ASP A 10 -22.91 -38.77 9.16
C ASP A 10 -21.96 -37.57 8.98
N HIS A 11 -21.08 -37.34 9.95
CA HIS A 11 -20.04 -36.30 9.86
C HIS A 11 -19.10 -36.51 8.65
N GLY A 12 -18.97 -37.74 8.15
CA GLY A 12 -18.28 -38.08 6.91
C GLY A 12 -18.91 -37.48 5.64
N TYR A 13 -20.09 -36.86 5.69
CA TYR A 13 -20.67 -36.12 4.56
C TYR A 13 -19.98 -34.77 4.28
N ILE A 14 -19.10 -34.28 5.16
CA ILE A 14 -18.34 -33.04 4.92
C ILE A 14 -17.41 -33.13 3.72
N LYS A 15 -16.98 -34.34 3.30
CA LYS A 15 -16.25 -34.58 2.04
C LYS A 15 -17.08 -34.35 0.76
N TYR A 16 -18.39 -34.12 0.90
CA TYR A 16 -19.27 -33.70 -0.19
C TYR A 16 -19.70 -32.23 -0.04
N GLY A 17 -19.11 -31.49 0.90
CA GLY A 17 -19.47 -30.11 1.19
C GLY A 17 -20.77 -29.93 1.99
N PHE A 18 -21.14 -30.90 2.83
CA PHE A 18 -22.35 -30.84 3.67
C PHE A 18 -22.04 -30.83 5.17
N ILE A 19 -22.88 -30.13 5.94
CA ILE A 19 -22.93 -30.15 7.41
C ILE A 19 -24.38 -30.26 7.89
N ALA A 20 -24.59 -30.73 9.12
CA ALA A 20 -25.92 -30.73 9.73
C ALA A 20 -26.42 -29.30 10.02
N ILE A 21 -27.75 -29.18 10.17
CA ILE A 21 -28.41 -28.14 10.97
C ILE A 21 -29.43 -28.79 11.88
N GLU A 22 -29.52 -28.34 13.13
CA GLU A 22 -30.61 -28.75 14.00
C GLU A 22 -31.88 -27.95 13.66
N ARG A 23 -32.96 -28.66 13.33
CA ARG A 23 -34.30 -28.07 13.13
C ARG A 23 -35.36 -29.03 13.69
N GLY A 24 -35.99 -28.64 14.80
CA GLY A 24 -37.16 -29.35 15.35
C GLY A 24 -36.92 -30.81 15.74
N GLY A 25 -35.71 -31.17 16.15
CA GLY A 25 -35.33 -32.57 16.45
C GLY A 25 -34.90 -33.40 15.24
N GLU A 26 -34.75 -32.78 14.06
CA GLU A 26 -34.12 -33.40 12.89
C GLU A 26 -32.79 -32.71 12.53
N ALA A 27 -31.92 -33.44 11.84
CA ALA A 27 -30.58 -33.01 11.43
C ALA A 27 -30.38 -33.04 9.89
N PRO A 28 -31.18 -32.30 9.10
CA PRO A 28 -31.06 -32.29 7.64
C PRO A 28 -29.69 -31.75 7.16
N PRO A 29 -29.18 -32.24 6.01
CA PRO A 29 -27.92 -31.80 5.44
C PRO A 29 -28.06 -30.42 4.77
N GLN A 30 -27.18 -29.49 5.13
CA GLN A 30 -27.02 -28.18 4.52
C GLN A 30 -25.70 -28.11 3.73
N CYS A 31 -25.76 -27.66 2.48
CA CYS A 31 -24.56 -27.46 1.67
C CYS A 31 -23.77 -26.22 2.14
N LEU A 32 -22.46 -26.38 2.37
CA LEU A 32 -21.54 -25.32 2.79
C LEU A 32 -21.38 -24.19 1.75
N LEU A 33 -21.55 -24.50 0.46
CA LEU A 33 -21.22 -23.57 -0.64
C LEU A 33 -22.39 -22.65 -1.03
N CYS A 34 -23.64 -23.09 -0.85
CA CYS A 34 -24.83 -22.31 -1.20
C CYS A 34 -25.87 -22.21 -0.06
N MET A 35 -25.56 -22.72 1.13
CA MET A 35 -26.43 -22.74 2.32
C MET A 35 -27.80 -23.43 2.12
N LYS A 36 -28.03 -24.08 0.98
CA LYS A 36 -29.28 -24.81 0.69
C LYS A 36 -29.36 -26.07 1.55
N SER A 37 -30.44 -26.19 2.32
CA SER A 37 -30.79 -27.42 3.04
C SER A 37 -31.49 -28.40 2.10
N LEU A 38 -31.17 -29.68 2.21
CA LEU A 38 -31.88 -30.76 1.51
C LEU A 38 -32.72 -31.56 2.52
N PHE A 39 -33.71 -32.32 2.03
CA PHE A 39 -34.51 -33.22 2.84
C PHE A 39 -33.69 -34.44 3.32
N ASN A 40 -34.05 -35.06 4.45
CA ASN A 40 -33.32 -36.20 5.02
C ASN A 40 -33.13 -37.37 4.04
N ALA A 41 -34.09 -37.60 3.14
CA ALA A 41 -33.99 -38.62 2.09
C ALA A 41 -32.82 -38.40 1.11
N ALA A 42 -32.27 -37.18 1.03
CA ALA A 42 -31.12 -36.83 0.20
C ALA A 42 -29.76 -37.16 0.84
N MET A 43 -29.71 -37.61 2.12
CA MET A 43 -28.45 -37.93 2.82
C MET A 43 -27.65 -39.11 2.21
N LYS A 44 -28.16 -39.81 1.20
CA LYS A 44 -27.41 -40.87 0.52
C LYS A 44 -26.14 -40.27 -0.13
N PRO A 45 -24.92 -40.81 0.11
CA PRO A 45 -23.66 -40.26 -0.41
C PRO A 45 -23.64 -39.95 -1.91
N SER A 46 -24.26 -40.79 -2.74
CA SER A 46 -24.37 -40.58 -4.19
C SER A 46 -25.25 -39.37 -4.57
N LEU A 47 -26.27 -39.05 -3.78
CA LEU A 47 -27.11 -37.86 -3.99
C LEU A 47 -26.38 -36.59 -3.55
N LEU A 48 -25.63 -36.63 -2.45
CA LEU A 48 -24.79 -35.52 -1.99
C LEU A 48 -23.65 -35.23 -2.97
N LYS A 49 -22.92 -36.26 -3.45
CA LYS A 49 -21.88 -36.12 -4.48
C LYS A 49 -22.45 -35.54 -5.77
N ARG A 50 -23.57 -36.09 -6.28
CA ARG A 50 -24.24 -35.57 -7.48
C ARG A 50 -24.72 -34.12 -7.30
N TYR A 51 -25.17 -33.75 -6.10
CA TYR A 51 -25.52 -32.35 -5.81
C TYR A 51 -24.31 -31.44 -5.97
N LEU A 52 -23.16 -31.79 -5.38
CA LEU A 52 -21.92 -31.03 -5.52
C LEU A 52 -21.50 -30.92 -7.00
N GLU A 53 -21.46 -32.04 -7.72
CA GLU A 53 -21.10 -32.08 -9.15
C GLU A 53 -22.03 -31.24 -10.04
N THR A 54 -23.32 -31.16 -9.72
CA THR A 54 -24.33 -30.46 -10.54
C THR A 54 -24.42 -28.97 -10.22
N ASN A 55 -24.28 -28.57 -8.94
CA ASN A 55 -24.52 -27.18 -8.49
C ASN A 55 -23.20 -26.41 -8.23
N HIS A 56 -22.08 -27.13 -8.08
CA HIS A 56 -20.76 -26.60 -7.71
C HIS A 56 -19.67 -27.33 -8.50
N ALA A 57 -19.82 -27.38 -9.83
CA ALA A 57 -18.93 -28.12 -10.73
C ALA A 57 -17.46 -27.67 -10.66
N ASP A 58 -17.21 -26.42 -10.25
CA ASP A 58 -15.89 -25.83 -9.96
C ASP A 58 -15.25 -26.34 -8.66
N LYS A 59 -16.05 -26.92 -7.76
CA LYS A 59 -15.61 -27.52 -6.49
C LYS A 59 -15.77 -29.04 -6.43
N LYS A 60 -16.20 -29.69 -7.53
CA LYS A 60 -16.49 -31.15 -7.58
C LYS A 60 -15.30 -32.03 -7.19
N ASP A 61 -14.08 -31.57 -7.49
CA ASP A 61 -12.82 -32.30 -7.26
C ASP A 61 -12.13 -31.88 -5.95
N ARG A 62 -12.80 -31.08 -5.11
CA ARG A 62 -12.28 -30.66 -3.79
C ARG A 62 -12.55 -31.74 -2.75
N ASP A 63 -11.59 -31.91 -1.85
CA ASP A 63 -11.55 -32.98 -0.87
C ASP A 63 -12.17 -32.60 0.49
N GLN A 64 -12.11 -33.52 1.45
CA GLN A 64 -12.61 -33.30 2.80
C GLN A 64 -11.87 -32.16 3.52
N ASP A 65 -10.56 -32.04 3.29
CA ASP A 65 -9.71 -31.01 3.90
C ASP A 65 -10.12 -29.61 3.45
N TYR A 66 -10.40 -29.40 2.15
CA TYR A 66 -10.93 -28.13 1.63
C TYR A 66 -12.23 -27.71 2.35
N PHE A 67 -13.19 -28.63 2.50
CA PHE A 67 -14.46 -28.30 3.15
C PHE A 67 -14.33 -28.10 4.67
N GLN A 68 -13.40 -28.79 5.34
CA GLN A 68 -13.11 -28.57 6.75
C GLN A 68 -12.35 -27.25 7.01
N ARG A 69 -11.48 -26.84 6.07
CA ARG A 69 -10.64 -25.64 6.20
C ARG A 69 -11.30 -24.35 5.68
N LEU A 70 -12.52 -24.40 5.16
CA LEU A 70 -13.21 -23.24 4.56
C LEU A 70 -13.27 -22.01 5.49
N GLY A 71 -13.46 -22.21 6.80
CA GLY A 71 -13.44 -21.12 7.80
C GLY A 71 -12.06 -20.48 8.01
N GLU A 72 -10.97 -21.25 7.83
CA GLU A 72 -9.60 -20.72 7.82
C GLU A 72 -9.35 -19.88 6.56
N THR A 73 -9.80 -20.34 5.39
CA THR A 73 -9.69 -19.60 4.12
C THR A 73 -10.43 -18.26 4.19
N VAL A 74 -11.70 -18.25 4.60
CA VAL A 74 -12.50 -17.02 4.76
C VAL A 74 -11.82 -16.03 5.72
N SER A 75 -11.23 -16.52 6.81
CA SER A 75 -10.50 -15.67 7.76
C SER A 75 -9.24 -15.03 7.13
N TYR A 76 -8.46 -15.77 6.33
CA TYR A 76 -7.35 -15.16 5.58
C TYR A 76 -7.80 -14.10 4.57
N GLU A 77 -8.90 -14.32 3.85
CA GLU A 77 -9.42 -13.34 2.90
C GLU A 77 -9.90 -12.05 3.59
N VAL A 78 -10.62 -12.17 4.72
CA VAL A 78 -11.03 -11.02 5.55
C VAL A 78 -9.80 -10.24 6.03
N VAL A 79 -8.77 -10.93 6.54
CA VAL A 79 -7.55 -10.30 7.04
C VAL A 79 -6.71 -9.67 5.92
N LEU A 80 -6.68 -10.27 4.73
CA LEU A 80 -6.02 -9.68 3.56
C LEU A 80 -6.73 -8.39 3.11
N LEU A 81 -8.07 -8.36 3.18
CA LEU A 81 -8.85 -7.15 2.90
C LEU A 81 -8.59 -6.05 3.95
N GLU A 82 -8.48 -6.38 5.24
CA GLU A 82 -8.10 -5.39 6.27
C GLU A 82 -6.71 -4.79 6.02
N ALA A 83 -5.72 -5.64 5.74
CA ALA A 83 -4.36 -5.23 5.46
C ALA A 83 -4.27 -4.36 4.19
N LYS A 84 -4.90 -4.77 3.08
CA LYS A 84 -4.94 -3.98 1.83
C LYS A 84 -5.61 -2.62 1.98
N ASN A 85 -6.58 -2.50 2.88
CA ASN A 85 -7.24 -1.23 3.20
C ASN A 85 -6.55 -0.45 4.34
N MET A 86 -5.39 -0.91 4.82
CA MET A 86 -4.60 -0.34 5.93
C MET A 86 -5.45 -0.03 7.17
N LYS A 87 -6.44 -0.89 7.45
CA LYS A 87 -7.33 -0.79 8.60
C LYS A 87 -6.60 -1.22 9.88
N ALA A 88 -7.17 -0.91 11.05
CA ALA A 88 -6.59 -1.37 12.31
C ALA A 88 -7.05 -2.81 12.57
N HIS A 89 -6.14 -3.68 13.05
CA HIS A 89 -6.35 -5.13 13.26
C HIS A 89 -7.39 -5.48 14.35
N ILE A 90 -8.22 -4.52 14.75
CA ILE A 90 -9.34 -4.65 15.67
C ILE A 90 -10.69 -4.70 14.96
N ILE A 91 -10.77 -4.25 13.70
CA ILE A 91 -12.04 -3.98 13.02
C ILE A 91 -12.76 -5.29 12.65
N ALA A 92 -12.03 -6.35 12.30
CA ALA A 92 -12.58 -7.70 12.12
C ALA A 92 -13.36 -8.18 13.36
N GLU A 93 -12.73 -8.16 14.54
CA GLU A 93 -13.33 -8.61 15.80
C GLU A 93 -14.39 -7.65 16.33
N SER A 94 -14.13 -6.33 16.31
CA SER A 94 -14.98 -5.34 16.98
C SER A 94 -16.16 -4.84 16.14
N LEU A 95 -16.18 -5.07 14.82
CA LEU A 95 -17.20 -4.51 13.92
C LEU A 95 -17.64 -5.47 12.82
N VAL A 96 -16.71 -6.07 12.06
CA VAL A 96 -17.08 -6.90 10.89
C VAL A 96 -17.83 -8.16 11.32
N MET A 97 -17.32 -8.91 12.31
CA MET A 97 -18.03 -10.11 12.80
C MET A 97 -19.36 -9.81 13.49
N PRO A 98 -19.49 -8.80 14.38
CA PRO A 98 -20.80 -8.36 14.87
C PRO A 98 -21.79 -8.00 13.75
N ALA A 99 -21.37 -7.22 12.75
CA ALA A 99 -22.23 -6.85 11.63
C ALA A 99 -22.61 -8.06 10.76
N ALA A 100 -21.66 -8.95 10.44
CA ALA A 100 -21.91 -10.18 9.68
C ALA A 100 -22.88 -11.12 10.41
N LYS A 101 -22.73 -11.30 11.74
CA LYS A 101 -23.67 -12.06 12.56
C LYS A 101 -25.07 -11.49 12.51
N ILE A 102 -25.24 -10.17 12.65
CA ILE A 102 -26.55 -9.50 12.57
C ILE A 102 -27.18 -9.71 11.19
N LEU A 103 -26.43 -9.51 10.10
CA LEU A 103 -26.94 -9.69 8.74
C LEU A 103 -27.36 -11.15 8.49
N VAL A 104 -26.50 -12.13 8.82
CA VAL A 104 -26.80 -13.56 8.62
C VAL A 104 -27.96 -14.03 9.51
N ARG A 105 -28.07 -13.52 10.74
CA ARG A 105 -29.20 -13.77 11.65
C ARG A 105 -30.54 -13.42 11.02
N TYR A 106 -30.67 -12.20 10.48
CA TYR A 106 -31.96 -11.72 9.96
C TYR A 106 -32.25 -12.17 8.52
N VAL A 107 -31.22 -12.43 7.70
CA VAL A 107 -31.39 -12.82 6.28
C VAL A 107 -31.41 -14.35 6.07
N ILE A 108 -30.71 -15.12 6.91
CA ILE A 108 -30.51 -16.58 6.72
C ILE A 108 -30.99 -17.39 7.95
N GLY A 109 -30.87 -16.83 9.16
CA GLY A 109 -31.33 -17.43 10.43
C GLY A 109 -30.19 -17.82 11.38
N GLU A 110 -30.53 -17.99 12.66
CA GLU A 110 -29.54 -18.17 13.74
C GLU A 110 -28.63 -19.40 13.57
N GLY A 111 -29.13 -20.50 13.00
CA GLY A 111 -28.31 -21.68 12.69
C GLY A 111 -27.21 -21.42 11.65
N ALA A 112 -27.24 -20.30 10.93
CA ALA A 112 -26.14 -19.82 10.10
C ALA A 112 -25.30 -18.76 10.83
N ALA A 113 -25.91 -17.89 11.64
CA ALA A 113 -25.20 -16.86 12.41
C ALA A 113 -24.28 -17.46 13.48
N ALA A 114 -24.69 -18.55 14.15
CA ALA A 114 -23.86 -19.31 15.08
C ALA A 114 -22.63 -19.93 14.39
N LYS A 115 -22.75 -20.36 13.13
CA LYS A 115 -21.63 -20.97 12.39
C LYS A 115 -20.49 -19.98 12.11
N LEU A 116 -20.76 -18.67 12.09
CA LEU A 116 -19.72 -17.63 12.00
C LEU A 116 -18.77 -17.63 13.21
N GLU A 117 -19.14 -18.24 14.34
CA GLU A 117 -18.25 -18.35 15.51
C GLU A 117 -17.08 -19.33 15.29
N SER A 118 -17.15 -20.17 14.25
CA SER A 118 -16.03 -20.99 13.81
C SER A 118 -14.98 -20.21 13.00
N VAL A 119 -15.27 -18.99 12.54
CA VAL A 119 -14.37 -18.16 11.73
C VAL A 119 -13.45 -17.36 12.67
N SER A 120 -12.24 -17.89 12.92
CA SER A 120 -11.28 -17.27 13.84
C SER A 120 -10.66 -15.99 13.26
N VAL A 121 -11.15 -14.82 13.69
CA VAL A 121 -10.64 -13.47 13.34
C VAL A 121 -10.46 -12.57 14.58
N SER A 122 -10.08 -13.13 15.72
CA SER A 122 -9.67 -12.32 16.88
C SER A 122 -8.37 -11.57 16.59
N ASN A 123 -8.14 -10.45 17.29
CA ASN A 123 -6.99 -9.55 17.14
C ASN A 123 -5.64 -10.29 16.92
N ASN A 124 -5.37 -11.28 17.78
CA ASN A 124 -4.13 -12.05 17.76
C ASN A 124 -4.04 -12.99 16.53
N THR A 125 -5.19 -13.48 16.05
CA THR A 125 -5.28 -14.26 14.81
C THR A 125 -5.13 -13.37 13.59
N VAL A 126 -5.71 -12.16 13.59
CA VAL A 126 -5.51 -11.15 12.53
C VAL A 126 -4.02 -10.84 12.39
N GLU A 127 -3.36 -10.46 13.48
CA GLU A 127 -1.93 -10.13 13.53
C GLU A 127 -1.05 -11.27 12.99
N ARG A 128 -1.22 -12.50 13.51
CA ARG A 128 -0.48 -13.68 13.05
C ARG A 128 -0.72 -14.00 11.57
N ARG A 129 -1.96 -13.87 11.06
CA ARG A 129 -2.25 -14.12 9.64
C ARG A 129 -1.63 -13.06 8.73
N ILE A 130 -1.54 -11.80 9.18
CA ILE A 130 -0.83 -10.73 8.45
C ILE A 130 0.67 -11.03 8.38
N GLU A 131 1.28 -11.45 9.49
CA GLU A 131 2.69 -11.89 9.51
C GLU A 131 2.91 -13.04 8.51
N GLU A 132 2.12 -14.11 8.59
CA GLU A 132 2.25 -15.30 7.72
C GLU A 132 2.03 -14.98 6.24
N MET A 133 1.04 -14.16 5.88
CA MET A 133 0.83 -13.70 4.50
C MET A 133 1.98 -12.79 4.04
N SER A 134 2.50 -11.94 4.92
CA SER A 134 3.61 -11.05 4.60
C SER A 134 4.93 -11.80 4.42
N VAL A 135 5.13 -12.91 5.15
CA VAL A 135 6.25 -13.83 4.92
C VAL A 135 6.07 -14.52 3.57
N ASP A 136 4.91 -15.11 3.27
CA ASP A 136 4.70 -15.79 1.98
C ASP A 136 4.80 -14.85 0.76
N ILE A 137 4.35 -13.58 0.87
CA ILE A 137 4.57 -12.56 -0.16
C ILE A 137 6.06 -12.21 -0.32
N ALA A 138 6.86 -12.27 0.75
CA ALA A 138 8.30 -12.10 0.65
C ALA A 138 8.97 -13.32 0.03
N ASP A 139 8.64 -14.53 0.49
CA ASP A 139 9.19 -15.78 -0.05
C ASP A 139 8.89 -15.91 -1.56
N GLN A 140 7.75 -15.41 -2.05
CA GLN A 140 7.41 -15.35 -3.48
C GLN A 140 8.23 -14.36 -4.33
N VAL A 141 9.01 -13.45 -3.72
CA VAL A 141 9.74 -12.37 -4.42
C VAL A 141 11.24 -12.34 -4.03
N PHE A 142 11.59 -12.89 -2.87
CA PHE A 142 12.91 -12.86 -2.26
C PHE A 142 13.08 -14.09 -1.32
N GLU A 143 13.47 -15.25 -1.84
CA GLU A 143 13.86 -16.39 -0.99
C GLU A 143 15.15 -16.09 -0.19
N GLY A 144 15.99 -15.18 -0.70
CA GLY A 144 17.24 -14.78 -0.08
C GLY A 144 17.08 -13.92 1.18
N LYS A 145 17.09 -14.55 2.35
CA LYS A 145 17.28 -13.85 3.63
C LYS A 145 18.64 -13.17 3.67
N LEU A 146 18.65 -11.84 3.65
CA LEU A 146 19.85 -11.05 3.96
C LEU A 146 20.38 -11.45 5.34
N SER A 147 21.68 -11.72 5.42
CA SER A 147 22.39 -11.94 6.67
C SER A 147 22.44 -10.65 7.51
N SER A 148 23.02 -10.70 8.71
CA SER A 148 23.09 -9.58 9.65
C SER A 148 23.90 -8.35 9.20
N THR A 149 24.29 -8.25 7.92
CA THR A 149 25.00 -7.09 7.36
C THR A 149 24.37 -6.61 6.04
N THR A 150 24.11 -5.31 5.94
CA THR A 150 23.47 -4.66 4.79
C THR A 150 24.48 -4.15 3.75
N LYS A 151 25.53 -4.92 3.48
CA LYS A 151 26.53 -4.56 2.46
C LYS A 151 25.93 -4.65 1.06
N GLY A 152 26.29 -3.72 0.18
CA GLY A 152 25.72 -3.62 -1.16
C GLY A 152 25.99 -4.86 -2.00
N LYS A 153 27.18 -5.47 -1.88
CA LYS A 153 27.46 -6.78 -2.49
C LYS A 153 26.47 -7.85 -2.06
N LEU A 154 26.22 -8.05 -0.76
CA LEU A 154 25.33 -9.14 -0.30
C LEU A 154 23.86 -8.93 -0.73
N ILE A 155 23.44 -7.67 -0.87
CA ILE A 155 22.12 -7.30 -1.43
C ILE A 155 22.09 -7.58 -2.95
N PHE A 156 23.22 -7.43 -3.63
CA PHE A 156 23.39 -7.77 -5.04
C PHE A 156 23.41 -9.28 -5.26
N ASP A 157 24.23 -10.02 -4.52
CA ASP A 157 24.35 -11.49 -4.60
C ASP A 157 22.97 -12.16 -4.44
N VAL A 158 22.10 -11.64 -3.56
CA VAL A 158 20.71 -12.13 -3.40
C VAL A 158 19.82 -11.87 -4.63
N LEU A 159 20.00 -10.74 -5.32
CA LEU A 159 19.26 -10.46 -6.56
C LEU A 159 19.81 -11.23 -7.76
N ASP A 160 21.11 -11.48 -7.81
CA ASP A 160 21.76 -12.28 -8.85
C ASP A 160 21.24 -13.74 -8.81
N ASN A 161 21.23 -14.34 -7.61
CA ASN A 161 20.60 -15.65 -7.37
C ASN A 161 19.11 -15.65 -7.77
N PHE A 162 18.36 -14.58 -7.46
CA PHE A 162 16.95 -14.47 -7.89
C PHE A 162 16.81 -14.44 -9.43
N PHE A 163 17.70 -13.72 -10.13
CA PHE A 163 17.67 -13.69 -11.59
C PHE A 163 18.00 -15.07 -12.18
N GLU A 164 19.02 -15.77 -11.67
CA GLU A 164 19.34 -17.15 -12.06
C GLU A 164 18.15 -18.11 -11.81
N GLN A 165 17.56 -18.09 -10.62
CA GLN A 165 16.41 -18.93 -10.24
C GLN A 165 15.17 -18.73 -11.12
N ASN A 166 15.01 -17.56 -11.75
CA ASN A 166 13.83 -17.19 -12.54
C ASN A 166 14.12 -17.12 -14.05
N GLU A 167 15.28 -17.63 -14.51
CA GLU A 167 15.73 -17.60 -15.91
C GLU A 167 15.79 -16.16 -16.50
N LEU A 168 16.03 -15.16 -15.66
CA LEU A 168 16.06 -13.75 -16.04
C LEU A 168 17.45 -13.33 -16.49
N ASP A 169 17.57 -12.90 -17.74
CA ASP A 169 18.85 -12.46 -18.32
C ASP A 169 19.35 -11.15 -17.70
N CYS A 170 20.29 -11.29 -16.76
CA CYS A 170 21.05 -10.22 -16.12
C CYS A 170 21.69 -9.21 -17.10
N GLY A 171 22.08 -9.65 -18.30
CA GLY A 171 22.65 -8.79 -19.35
C GLY A 171 21.63 -7.80 -19.94
N LYS A 172 20.33 -8.04 -19.74
CA LYS A 172 19.24 -7.11 -20.09
C LYS A 172 18.95 -6.07 -19.00
N LEU A 173 19.72 -6.01 -17.90
CA LEU A 173 19.57 -4.98 -16.87
C LEU A 173 19.87 -3.57 -17.43
N VAL A 174 18.82 -2.78 -17.63
CA VAL A 174 18.91 -1.40 -18.18
C VAL A 174 19.25 -0.36 -17.11
N GLY A 175 18.98 -0.64 -15.82
CA GLY A 175 19.35 0.25 -14.73
C GLY A 175 18.90 -0.21 -13.34
N CYS A 176 19.47 0.41 -12.30
CA CYS A 176 19.22 0.09 -10.90
C CYS A 176 19.15 1.35 -10.02
N THR A 177 18.30 1.36 -8.99
CA THR A 177 18.06 2.54 -8.13
C THR A 177 18.35 2.24 -6.66
N THR A 178 19.18 3.04 -5.98
CA THR A 178 19.50 2.89 -4.55
C THR A 178 19.50 4.23 -3.80
N ASP A 179 19.31 4.19 -2.47
CA ASP A 179 19.18 5.36 -1.59
C ASP A 179 20.42 6.27 -1.46
N SER A 180 21.58 5.78 -1.90
CA SER A 180 22.90 6.36 -1.73
C SER A 180 23.58 6.63 -3.08
N ARG A 181 24.23 7.80 -3.26
CA ARG A 181 24.98 8.13 -4.49
C ARG A 181 26.31 7.37 -4.49
N LYS A 182 26.48 6.44 -5.45
CA LYS A 182 27.58 5.46 -5.51
C LYS A 182 27.50 4.41 -4.39
N SER A 183 26.39 3.68 -4.33
CA SER A 183 26.31 2.51 -3.46
C SER A 183 27.21 1.37 -3.97
N ASP A 184 27.72 0.57 -3.04
CA ASP A 184 28.44 -0.68 -3.31
C ASP A 184 27.64 -1.62 -4.24
N PHE A 185 26.31 -1.65 -4.04
CA PHE A 185 25.35 -2.34 -4.91
C PHE A 185 25.35 -1.83 -6.36
N GLN A 186 25.35 -0.50 -6.57
CA GLN A 186 25.40 0.10 -7.92
C GLN A 186 26.68 -0.26 -8.68
N ALA A 187 27.80 -0.48 -7.97
CA ALA A 187 29.04 -0.90 -8.60
C ALA A 187 28.94 -2.35 -9.11
N HIS A 188 28.40 -3.27 -8.29
CA HIS A 188 28.18 -4.66 -8.71
C HIS A 188 27.17 -4.78 -9.87
N ALA A 189 26.04 -4.06 -9.80
CA ALA A 189 25.06 -4.02 -10.90
C ALA A 189 25.66 -3.52 -12.23
N LYS A 190 26.61 -2.58 -12.17
CA LYS A 190 27.35 -2.10 -13.36
C LYS A 190 28.49 -3.01 -13.82
N ALA A 191 29.02 -3.86 -12.95
CA ALA A 191 29.97 -4.89 -13.34
C ALA A 191 29.27 -6.02 -14.12
N MET A 192 28.04 -6.36 -13.73
CA MET A 192 27.20 -7.37 -14.39
C MET A 192 26.60 -6.86 -15.72
N SER A 193 26.06 -5.64 -15.74
CA SER A 193 25.62 -4.97 -16.97
C SER A 193 26.30 -3.60 -17.08
N SER A 194 27.32 -3.51 -17.93
CA SER A 194 28.08 -2.27 -18.19
C SER A 194 27.22 -1.15 -18.77
N ASN A 195 26.11 -1.50 -19.43
CA ASN A 195 25.11 -0.58 -19.97
C ASN A 195 24.08 -0.12 -18.92
N ALA A 196 24.04 -0.72 -17.72
CA ALA A 196 23.05 -0.39 -16.71
C ALA A 196 23.24 1.04 -16.15
N THR A 197 22.19 1.84 -16.18
CA THR A 197 22.18 3.16 -15.56
C THR A 197 22.02 3.03 -14.04
N ALA A 198 22.98 3.53 -13.27
CA ALA A 198 22.94 3.55 -11.80
C ALA A 198 22.31 4.85 -11.29
N VAL A 199 21.26 4.74 -10.47
CA VAL A 199 20.30 5.81 -10.17
C VAL A 199 20.13 6.02 -8.67
N HIS A 200 19.93 7.27 -8.23
CA HIS A 200 19.65 7.60 -6.83
C HIS A 200 18.16 7.52 -6.47
N CYS A 201 17.81 7.15 -5.25
CA CYS A 201 16.43 7.20 -4.79
C CYS A 201 15.95 8.65 -4.56
N PHE A 202 14.67 8.89 -4.83
CA PHE A 202 14.01 10.20 -4.73
C PHE A 202 13.55 10.57 -3.31
N ILE A 203 13.63 9.68 -2.31
CA ILE A 203 13.28 10.02 -0.92
C ILE A 203 14.14 11.21 -0.42
N HIS A 204 15.37 11.34 -0.93
CA HIS A 204 16.27 12.45 -0.70
C HIS A 204 16.09 13.64 -1.67
N ARG A 205 14.96 13.76 -2.41
CA ARG A 205 14.65 14.89 -3.31
C ARG A 205 14.88 16.26 -2.68
N PHE A 206 14.49 16.45 -1.41
CA PHE A 206 14.76 17.68 -0.68
C PHE A 206 16.26 18.01 -0.63
N VAL A 207 17.10 17.01 -0.36
CA VAL A 207 18.57 17.12 -0.31
C VAL A 207 19.19 17.34 -1.70
N LEU A 208 18.58 16.81 -2.77
CA LEU A 208 19.07 17.02 -4.13
C LEU A 208 18.64 18.37 -4.70
N CYS A 209 17.40 18.79 -4.45
CA CYS A 209 16.94 20.14 -4.78
C CYS A 209 17.72 21.20 -3.98
N SER A 210 17.99 20.97 -2.69
CA SER A 210 18.76 21.93 -1.88
C SER A 210 20.22 22.09 -2.33
N GLN A 211 20.77 21.15 -3.11
CA GLN A 211 22.08 21.28 -3.78
C GLN A 211 22.05 22.15 -5.05
N VAL A 212 20.87 22.50 -5.60
CA VAL A 212 20.72 23.31 -6.84
C VAL A 212 19.80 24.53 -6.70
N LEU A 213 19.12 24.69 -5.57
CA LEU A 213 18.25 25.83 -5.30
C LEU A 213 19.09 27.10 -5.04
N PRO A 214 18.82 28.24 -5.72
CA PRO A 214 19.41 29.52 -5.38
C PRO A 214 19.17 29.88 -3.90
N PRO A 215 20.10 30.58 -3.21
CA PRO A 215 20.04 30.76 -1.75
C PRO A 215 18.73 31.31 -1.18
N LYS A 216 18.03 32.18 -1.93
CA LYS A 216 16.70 32.70 -1.56
C LYS A 216 15.62 31.62 -1.44
N PHE A 217 15.61 30.63 -2.34
CA PHE A 217 14.69 29.47 -2.26
C PHE A 217 15.19 28.42 -1.27
N LEU A 218 16.51 28.22 -1.19
CA LEU A 218 17.12 27.32 -0.24
C LEU A 218 16.75 27.70 1.20
N SER A 219 16.73 29.00 1.51
CA SER A 219 16.27 29.54 2.80
C SER A 219 14.77 29.29 3.03
N CYS A 220 13.92 29.55 2.03
CA CYS A 220 12.47 29.26 2.11
C CYS A 220 12.20 27.79 2.50
N LEU A 221 12.90 26.82 1.88
CA LEU A 221 12.76 25.41 2.25
C LEU A 221 13.44 25.06 3.57
N ASN A 222 14.77 25.22 3.68
CA ASN A 222 15.57 24.72 4.79
C ASN A 222 15.34 25.47 6.11
N HIS A 223 14.98 26.75 6.06
CA HIS A 223 14.86 27.61 7.24
C HIS A 223 13.43 28.00 7.59
N ARG A 224 12.40 27.61 6.82
CA ARG A 224 10.99 27.95 7.12
C ARG A 224 10.03 26.79 6.91
N VAL A 225 10.00 26.17 5.72
CA VAL A 225 9.19 24.94 5.51
C VAL A 225 9.64 23.81 6.46
N SER A 226 10.95 23.60 6.63
CA SER A 226 11.48 22.64 7.62
C SER A 226 11.00 22.93 9.06
N ARG A 227 10.76 24.20 9.43
CA ARG A 227 10.33 24.60 10.77
C ARG A 227 8.87 24.24 11.03
N ILE A 228 8.01 24.48 10.03
CA ILE A 228 6.61 24.04 10.05
C ILE A 228 6.53 22.51 10.14
N VAL A 229 7.34 21.79 9.34
CA VAL A 229 7.41 20.32 9.39
C VAL A 229 7.90 19.83 10.76
N ASN A 230 8.94 20.44 11.32
CA ASN A 230 9.44 20.11 12.66
C ASN A 230 8.37 20.34 13.73
N PHE A 231 7.69 21.49 13.74
CA PHE A 231 6.61 21.79 14.69
C PHE A 231 5.40 20.86 14.57
N VAL A 232 5.04 20.42 13.36
CA VAL A 232 4.02 19.39 13.18
C VAL A 232 4.47 18.03 13.75
N LYS A 233 5.78 17.76 13.79
CA LYS A 233 6.39 16.50 14.25
C LYS A 233 6.83 16.47 15.71
N THR A 234 6.98 17.61 16.40
CA THR A 234 7.39 17.64 17.82
C THR A 234 6.35 17.01 18.74
N LEU A 235 5.06 17.18 18.45
CA LEU A 235 3.95 16.71 19.28
C LEU A 235 2.98 15.82 18.50
N ALA A 236 2.55 14.73 19.13
CA ALA A 236 1.55 13.82 18.56
C ALA A 236 0.18 14.50 18.33
N LEU A 237 -0.14 15.54 19.11
CA LEU A 237 -1.31 16.38 18.89
C LEU A 237 -1.19 17.18 17.58
N ASN A 238 -0.05 17.83 17.34
CA ASN A 238 0.19 18.62 16.12
C ASN A 238 0.14 17.74 14.87
N THR A 239 0.72 16.53 14.92
CA THR A 239 0.60 15.55 13.83
C THR A 239 -0.85 15.10 13.59
N ARG A 240 -1.67 14.95 14.64
CA ARG A 240 -3.11 14.65 14.50
C ARG A 240 -3.90 15.81 13.88
N LEU A 241 -3.67 17.04 14.34
CA LEU A 241 -4.37 18.24 13.85
C LEU A 241 -4.00 18.52 12.40
N PHE A 242 -2.71 18.44 12.05
CA PHE A 242 -2.24 18.52 10.66
C PHE A 242 -2.85 17.43 9.77
N LYS A 243 -2.98 16.21 10.29
CA LYS A 243 -3.67 15.13 9.57
C LYS A 243 -5.13 15.50 9.28
N LEU A 244 -5.90 15.97 10.27
CA LEU A 244 -7.32 16.34 10.08
C LEU A 244 -7.45 17.46 9.05
N LEU A 245 -6.64 18.51 9.18
CA LEU A 245 -6.53 19.60 8.20
C LEU A 245 -6.27 19.08 6.78
N CYS A 246 -5.38 18.08 6.62
CA CYS A 246 -5.13 17.45 5.33
C CYS A 246 -6.32 16.63 4.82
N GLU A 247 -7.10 15.98 5.69
CA GLU A 247 -8.30 15.25 5.29
C GLU A 247 -9.43 16.22 4.88
N ASP A 248 -9.62 17.33 5.60
CA ASP A 248 -10.59 18.39 5.25
C ASP A 248 -10.27 19.03 3.88
N PHE A 249 -8.98 19.32 3.61
CA PHE A 249 -8.51 19.80 2.31
C PHE A 249 -8.33 18.69 1.25
N SER A 250 -8.84 17.47 1.48
CA SER A 250 -8.78 16.33 0.54
C SER A 250 -7.37 15.97 0.04
N SER A 251 -6.35 16.20 0.86
CA SER A 251 -4.95 15.95 0.53
C SER A 251 -4.61 14.46 0.56
N ASN A 252 -3.99 13.98 -0.52
CA ASN A 252 -3.41 12.64 -0.61
C ASN A 252 -2.23 12.41 0.37
N HIS A 253 -1.66 13.47 0.97
CA HIS A 253 -0.46 13.42 1.81
C HIS A 253 -0.76 13.91 3.24
N ILE A 254 -1.47 13.08 4.00
CA ILE A 254 -1.92 13.35 5.39
C ILE A 254 -0.81 13.36 6.47
N CYS A 255 0.47 13.21 6.10
CA CYS A 255 1.58 13.09 7.04
C CYS A 255 2.94 13.32 6.36
N PHE A 256 3.77 14.23 6.89
CA PHE A 256 5.14 14.42 6.43
C PHE A 256 6.04 13.21 6.71
N LEU A 257 7.07 13.03 5.87
CA LEU A 257 8.23 12.19 6.20
C LEU A 257 9.06 12.85 7.31
N TYR A 258 9.89 12.09 8.03
CA TYR A 258 10.85 12.67 8.98
C TYR A 258 11.97 13.37 8.20
N HIS A 259 12.12 14.68 8.39
CA HIS A 259 13.41 15.34 8.16
C HIS A 259 14.24 15.31 9.46
N THR A 260 15.55 15.55 9.35
CA THR A 260 16.50 15.34 10.46
C THR A 260 16.15 16.18 11.67
N GLY A 261 15.93 15.52 12.81
CA GLY A 261 15.23 16.11 13.95
C GLY A 261 16.03 17.15 14.73
N SER A 262 15.67 18.42 14.58
CA SER A 262 15.96 19.50 15.51
C SER A 262 14.72 19.85 16.33
N ARG A 263 14.83 19.89 17.67
CA ARG A 263 13.79 20.50 18.51
C ARG A 263 13.90 22.01 18.39
N GLU A 264 12.88 22.64 17.84
CA GLU A 264 12.84 24.10 17.73
C GLU A 264 12.18 24.73 18.96
N LYS A 265 12.60 25.96 19.26
CA LYS A 265 11.92 26.84 20.22
C LYS A 265 10.63 27.37 19.60
N GLU A 266 9.79 28.00 20.43
CA GLU A 266 8.58 28.68 19.98
C GLU A 266 8.87 29.58 18.77
N HIS A 267 8.01 29.48 17.76
CA HIS A 267 8.15 30.25 16.54
C HIS A 267 6.84 30.91 16.15
N ASP A 268 6.95 32.14 15.69
CA ASP A 268 5.85 32.93 15.20
C ASP A 268 5.52 32.56 13.76
N PHE A 269 4.73 31.50 13.60
CA PHE A 269 4.24 31.07 12.28
C PHE A 269 3.26 32.07 11.66
N GLN A 270 2.70 33.01 12.44
CA GLN A 270 1.85 34.06 11.89
C GLN A 270 2.69 35.06 11.09
N LYS A 271 3.76 35.61 11.69
CA LYS A 271 4.75 36.44 10.94
C LYS A 271 5.33 35.72 9.72
N ASP A 272 5.48 34.40 9.83
CA ASP A 272 5.98 33.57 8.73
C ASP A 272 4.97 33.40 7.58
N LEU A 273 3.68 33.56 7.84
CA LEU A 273 2.59 33.54 6.85
C LEU A 273 2.19 34.94 6.35
N GLU A 274 2.55 35.99 7.09
CA GLU A 274 2.39 37.41 6.71
C GLU A 274 3.51 37.92 5.78
N ASP A 275 4.60 37.17 5.60
CA ASP A 275 5.70 37.53 4.69
C ASP A 275 5.36 37.20 3.22
N GLU A 276 4.98 38.24 2.48
CA GLU A 276 4.65 38.17 1.05
C GLU A 276 5.81 37.64 0.17
N GLU A 277 7.09 37.90 0.51
CA GLU A 277 8.23 37.39 -0.28
C GLU A 277 8.40 35.88 -0.05
N PHE A 278 8.10 35.38 1.16
CA PHE A 278 8.09 33.94 1.45
C PHE A 278 6.89 33.22 0.84
N ILE A 279 5.67 33.72 1.05
CA ILE A 279 4.45 33.07 0.54
C ILE A 279 4.52 32.94 -0.99
N SER A 280 4.95 34.02 -1.67
CA SER A 280 5.05 34.02 -3.13
C SER A 280 6.19 33.12 -3.66
N ARG A 281 7.32 33.03 -2.94
CA ARG A 281 8.38 32.03 -3.23
C ARG A 281 7.87 30.60 -3.07
N LEU A 282 7.12 30.34 -1.99
CA LEU A 282 6.59 29.03 -1.67
C LEU A 282 5.57 28.59 -2.72
N ALA A 283 4.66 29.48 -3.13
CA ALA A 283 3.68 29.23 -4.19
C ALA A 283 4.35 28.79 -5.51
N TYR A 284 5.33 29.55 -6.01
CA TYR A 284 6.07 29.14 -7.21
C TYR A 284 6.82 27.80 -7.02
N LEU A 285 7.41 27.54 -5.85
CA LEU A 285 8.04 26.24 -5.59
C LEU A 285 7.02 25.10 -5.62
N LEU A 286 5.81 25.32 -5.10
CA LEU A 286 4.70 24.36 -5.16
C LEU A 286 4.19 24.16 -6.59
N ASP A 287 4.03 25.22 -7.38
CA ASP A 287 3.65 25.13 -8.81
C ASP A 287 4.69 24.32 -9.62
N ILE A 288 5.98 24.62 -9.43
CA ILE A 288 7.09 23.91 -10.10
C ILE A 288 7.19 22.45 -9.63
N PHE A 289 7.13 22.18 -8.33
CA PHE A 289 7.16 20.79 -7.82
C PHE A 289 5.89 20.01 -8.20
N GLY A 290 4.74 20.68 -8.31
CA GLY A 290 3.51 20.11 -8.86
C GLY A 290 3.67 19.71 -10.34
N ALA A 291 4.24 20.59 -11.16
CA ALA A 291 4.56 20.30 -12.56
C ALA A 291 5.55 19.13 -12.72
N PHE A 292 6.60 19.08 -11.89
CA PHE A 292 7.54 17.94 -11.86
C PHE A 292 6.88 16.66 -11.38
N ASN A 293 6.01 16.72 -10.37
CA ASN A 293 5.27 15.55 -9.89
C ASN A 293 4.35 15.02 -11.00
N TYR A 294 3.58 15.89 -11.67
CA TYR A 294 2.73 15.51 -12.80
C TYR A 294 3.53 14.83 -13.93
N LEU A 295 4.68 15.39 -14.32
CA LEU A 295 5.56 14.76 -15.32
C LEU A 295 5.97 13.35 -14.87
N ASN A 296 6.44 13.22 -13.63
CA ASN A 296 6.79 11.92 -13.07
C ASN A 296 5.60 10.95 -13.05
N LEU A 297 4.39 11.39 -12.67
CA LEU A 297 3.20 10.53 -12.69
C LEU A 297 2.86 10.07 -14.12
N SER A 298 3.11 10.91 -15.14
CA SER A 298 2.88 10.56 -16.55
C SER A 298 3.83 9.47 -17.09
N PHE A 299 4.91 9.16 -16.36
CA PHE A 299 5.82 8.05 -16.63
C PHE A 299 5.40 6.73 -15.93
N GLN A 300 4.37 6.74 -15.09
CA GLN A 300 3.99 5.62 -14.23
C GLN A 300 2.71 4.94 -14.71
N GLY A 301 2.78 3.62 -14.89
CA GLY A 301 1.67 2.79 -15.35
C GLY A 301 2.18 1.62 -16.21
N PRO A 302 1.36 0.58 -16.44
CA PRO A 302 1.79 -0.65 -17.11
C PRO A 302 2.21 -0.45 -18.58
N ASN A 303 1.85 0.67 -19.20
CA ASN A 303 1.97 0.88 -20.64
C ASN A 303 2.96 1.98 -21.04
N CYS A 304 3.66 2.65 -20.11
CA CYS A 304 4.51 3.80 -20.48
C CYS A 304 5.81 3.33 -21.18
N THR A 305 5.82 3.44 -22.50
CA THR A 305 6.96 3.09 -23.36
C THR A 305 8.14 4.07 -23.24
N VAL A 306 9.33 3.65 -23.64
CA VAL A 306 10.53 4.50 -23.72
C VAL A 306 10.33 5.66 -24.69
N THR A 307 9.63 5.44 -25.80
CA THR A 307 9.26 6.47 -26.79
C THR A 307 8.31 7.52 -26.21
N GLU A 308 7.29 7.10 -25.43
CA GLU A 308 6.46 8.03 -24.68
C GLU A 308 7.23 8.81 -23.62
N PHE A 309 8.13 8.16 -22.87
CA PHE A 309 8.98 8.83 -21.88
C PHE A 309 9.79 9.97 -22.53
N ILE A 310 10.47 9.68 -23.64
CA ILE A 310 11.24 10.68 -24.42
C ILE A 310 10.32 11.80 -24.95
N SER A 311 9.12 11.45 -25.42
CA SER A 311 8.15 12.43 -25.95
C SER A 311 7.58 13.36 -24.87
N LYS A 312 7.10 12.79 -23.75
CA LYS A 312 6.58 13.49 -22.57
C LYS A 312 7.65 14.42 -21.98
N LEU A 313 8.89 13.94 -21.87
CA LEU A 313 10.05 14.76 -21.50
C LEU A 313 10.25 15.91 -22.48
N GLY A 314 10.38 15.63 -23.78
CA GLY A 314 10.70 16.65 -24.79
C GLY A 314 9.63 17.75 -24.82
N ALA A 315 8.36 17.38 -24.60
CA ALA A 315 7.27 18.33 -24.42
C ALA A 315 7.45 19.18 -23.14
N PHE A 316 7.83 18.58 -22.01
CA PHE A 316 8.06 19.31 -20.76
C PHE A 316 9.27 20.27 -20.83
N VAL A 317 10.38 19.89 -21.47
CA VAL A 317 11.51 20.80 -21.69
C VAL A 317 11.08 22.01 -22.52
N ARG A 318 10.35 21.79 -23.63
CA ARG A 318 9.79 22.88 -24.43
C ARG A 318 8.78 23.74 -23.64
N LYS A 319 8.03 23.14 -22.71
CA LYS A 319 7.13 23.85 -21.79
C LYS A 319 7.91 24.78 -20.85
N LEU A 320 9.03 24.34 -20.28
CA LEU A 320 9.90 25.17 -19.45
C LEU A 320 10.54 26.32 -20.24
N ASP A 321 10.97 26.09 -21.48
CA ASP A 321 11.56 27.14 -22.33
C ASP A 321 10.51 28.18 -22.77
N LEU A 322 9.22 27.80 -22.84
CA LEU A 322 8.11 28.73 -22.97
C LEU A 322 7.82 29.48 -21.65
N TRP A 323 7.89 28.80 -20.51
CA TRP A 323 7.70 29.41 -19.19
C TRP A 323 8.79 30.45 -18.87
N LEU A 324 10.04 30.19 -19.26
CA LEU A 324 11.15 31.16 -19.23
C LEU A 324 10.77 32.47 -19.94
N LYS A 325 10.37 32.39 -21.21
CA LYS A 325 9.95 33.54 -22.02
C LYS A 325 8.73 34.25 -21.45
N ASN A 326 7.81 33.51 -20.83
CA ASN A 326 6.65 34.08 -20.17
C ASN A 326 7.03 34.86 -18.90
N VAL A 327 7.94 34.34 -18.07
CA VAL A 327 8.49 35.05 -16.88
C VAL A 327 9.23 36.31 -17.29
N GLU A 328 10.07 36.25 -18.32
CA GLU A 328 10.74 37.42 -18.92
C GLU A 328 9.72 38.47 -19.41
N SER A 329 8.56 38.02 -19.92
CA SER A 329 7.43 38.86 -20.32
C SER A 329 6.52 39.32 -19.16
N LYS A 330 6.85 39.02 -17.89
CA LYS A 330 5.97 39.22 -16.70
C LYS A 330 4.58 38.58 -16.82
N ARG A 331 4.47 37.42 -17.48
CA ARG A 331 3.22 36.65 -17.62
C ARG A 331 3.32 35.36 -16.81
N TYR A 332 2.61 35.29 -15.67
CA TYR A 332 2.78 34.22 -14.68
C TYR A 332 1.68 33.14 -14.69
N GLY A 333 0.65 33.27 -15.54
CA GLY A 333 -0.54 32.40 -15.64
C GLY A 333 -0.33 30.90 -15.99
N MET A 334 0.89 30.39 -15.86
CA MET A 334 1.20 28.96 -15.81
C MET A 334 1.52 28.44 -14.40
N PHE A 335 1.62 29.34 -13.43
CA PHE A 335 1.84 29.10 -12.02
C PHE A 335 0.52 29.40 -11.30
N GLU A 336 -0.25 28.37 -11.01
CA GLU A 336 -1.65 28.49 -10.58
C GLU A 336 -1.73 29.15 -9.21
N LEU A 337 -0.92 28.67 -8.25
CA LEU A 337 -0.88 29.20 -6.89
C LEU A 337 -0.31 30.63 -6.87
N LEU A 338 0.73 30.91 -7.65
CA LEU A 338 1.24 32.28 -7.77
C LEU A 338 0.17 33.21 -8.36
N THR A 339 -0.51 32.81 -9.44
CA THR A 339 -1.57 33.61 -10.08
C THR A 339 -2.76 33.87 -9.14
N THR A 340 -3.15 32.88 -8.34
CA THR A 340 -4.18 33.06 -7.30
C THR A 340 -3.77 34.09 -6.23
N LEU A 341 -2.46 34.22 -5.95
CA LEU A 341 -1.94 35.18 -4.98
C LEU A 341 -1.85 36.61 -5.52
N GLU A 342 -1.47 36.83 -6.80
CA GLU A 342 -1.55 38.18 -7.41
C GLU A 342 -3.00 38.67 -7.63
N ALA A 343 -3.97 37.76 -7.65
CA ALA A 343 -5.39 38.12 -7.63
C ALA A 343 -5.95 38.48 -6.23
N SER A 344 -5.16 38.31 -5.16
CA SER A 344 -5.56 38.66 -3.80
C SER A 344 -5.35 40.16 -3.53
N PRO A 345 -6.35 40.90 -3.03
CA PRO A 345 -6.23 42.33 -2.73
C PRO A 345 -5.34 42.63 -1.50
N VAL A 346 -4.61 41.64 -0.99
CA VAL A 346 -3.87 41.67 0.28
C VAL A 346 -2.36 41.61 0.10
N MET A 347 -1.83 41.21 -1.07
CA MET A 347 -0.36 41.12 -1.31
C MET A 347 0.11 41.89 -2.53
N ASN A 348 1.33 42.44 -2.45
CA ASN A 348 2.05 43.09 -3.54
C ASN A 348 3.24 42.22 -3.95
N LEU A 349 3.11 41.45 -5.04
CA LEU A 349 4.19 40.58 -5.51
C LEU A 349 5.52 41.34 -5.68
N PRO A 350 6.61 40.91 -5.01
CA PRO A 350 7.93 41.49 -5.24
C PRO A 350 8.39 41.19 -6.67
N ASN A 351 9.26 42.04 -7.22
CA ASN A 351 9.64 42.01 -8.64
C ASN A 351 10.49 40.77 -9.01
N MET A 352 9.83 39.63 -9.25
CA MET A 352 10.42 38.28 -9.30
C MET A 352 11.26 37.94 -10.55
N ALA A 353 11.37 38.84 -11.54
CA ALA A 353 11.81 38.52 -12.90
C ALA A 353 13.21 37.85 -13.07
N PHE A 354 14.06 37.81 -12.03
CA PHE A 354 15.49 37.49 -12.13
C PHE A 354 15.95 36.12 -11.58
N SER A 355 15.06 35.16 -11.27
CA SER A 355 15.49 33.87 -10.66
C SER A 355 14.64 32.62 -10.95
N TYR A 356 13.61 32.74 -11.79
CA TYR A 356 12.44 31.83 -11.78
C TYR A 356 12.26 30.88 -12.99
N PRO A 357 13.23 30.75 -13.91
CA PRO A 357 13.25 29.57 -14.81
C PRO A 357 14.54 28.75 -14.74
N THR A 358 15.67 29.36 -14.36
CA THR A 358 17.00 28.71 -14.31
C THR A 358 17.00 27.46 -13.41
N LEU A 359 16.27 27.52 -12.30
CA LEU A 359 16.05 26.40 -11.38
C LEU A 359 15.45 25.19 -12.09
N ALA A 360 14.35 25.36 -12.84
CA ALA A 360 13.66 24.25 -13.48
C ALA A 360 14.55 23.58 -14.55
N ARG A 361 15.32 24.39 -15.30
CA ARG A 361 16.27 23.89 -16.31
C ARG A 361 17.48 23.15 -15.71
N HIS A 362 17.93 23.50 -14.49
CA HIS A 362 18.95 22.74 -13.75
C HIS A 362 18.39 21.51 -13.03
N ALA A 363 17.12 21.57 -12.60
CA ALA A 363 16.45 20.46 -11.93
C ALA A 363 16.07 19.35 -12.91
N VAL A 364 15.66 19.66 -14.15
CA VAL A 364 15.28 18.64 -15.16
C VAL A 364 16.32 17.54 -15.33
N PRO A 365 17.62 17.81 -15.64
CA PRO A 365 18.62 16.75 -15.83
C PRO A 365 18.83 15.83 -14.62
N GLN A 366 18.52 16.31 -13.40
CA GLN A 366 18.59 15.48 -12.19
C GLN A 366 17.27 14.73 -11.96
N LEU A 367 16.14 15.43 -11.95
CA LEU A 367 14.81 14.84 -11.71
C LEU A 367 14.40 13.82 -12.78
N LEU A 368 14.99 13.91 -13.97
CA LEU A 368 14.75 13.03 -15.10
C LEU A 368 14.99 11.54 -14.86
N ILE A 369 15.93 11.23 -13.97
CA ILE A 369 16.43 9.86 -13.81
C ILE A 369 15.48 9.02 -12.90
N PHE A 370 14.38 9.60 -12.40
CA PHE A 370 13.64 9.12 -11.22
C PHE A 370 12.15 8.82 -11.45
N SER A 371 11.76 8.29 -12.61
CA SER A 371 10.37 8.06 -13.02
C SER A 371 9.56 7.08 -12.13
N SER A 372 10.19 6.25 -11.31
CA SER A 372 9.56 5.09 -10.66
C SER A 372 9.02 5.30 -9.25
N THR A 373 9.29 6.43 -8.58
CA THR A 373 9.29 6.44 -7.10
C THR A 373 7.99 6.83 -6.38
N ARG A 374 6.87 7.07 -7.07
CA ARG A 374 5.62 7.50 -6.36
C ARG A 374 5.00 6.37 -5.55
N GLU A 375 5.04 5.13 -6.04
CA GLU A 375 4.61 3.96 -5.25
C GLU A 375 5.50 3.79 -4.00
N CYS A 376 6.79 4.15 -4.08
CA CYS A 376 7.66 4.23 -2.92
C CYS A 376 7.22 5.34 -1.95
N ASP A 377 7.02 6.58 -2.42
CA ASP A 377 6.63 7.72 -1.57
C ASP A 377 5.29 7.49 -0.86
N GLN A 378 4.29 7.01 -1.61
CA GLN A 378 3.00 6.56 -1.08
C GLN A 378 3.20 5.42 -0.05
N GLY A 379 4.13 4.51 -0.35
CA GLY A 379 4.57 3.46 0.56
C GLY A 379 5.14 3.99 1.88
N PHE A 380 6.04 4.97 1.85
CA PHE A 380 6.62 5.54 3.08
C PHE A 380 5.60 6.39 3.88
N SER A 381 4.69 7.11 3.21
CA SER A 381 3.55 7.76 3.88
C SER A 381 2.62 6.72 4.55
N ALA A 382 2.31 5.62 3.87
CA ALA A 382 1.54 4.50 4.42
C ALA A 382 2.23 3.86 5.63
N LEU A 383 3.53 3.53 5.51
CA LEU A 383 4.33 2.95 6.60
C LEU A 383 4.39 3.86 7.84
N LEU A 384 4.42 5.18 7.66
CA LEU A 384 4.33 6.13 8.79
C LEU A 384 2.92 6.18 9.41
N ALA A 385 1.86 6.12 8.60
CA ALA A 385 0.49 6.05 9.10
C ALA A 385 0.24 4.74 9.89
N THR A 386 0.79 3.62 9.43
CA THR A 386 0.82 2.34 10.16
C THR A 386 1.63 2.45 11.43
N LYS A 387 2.90 2.88 11.38
CA LYS A 387 3.75 3.05 12.58
C LYS A 387 3.12 3.98 13.63
N SER A 388 2.35 4.99 13.22
CA SER A 388 1.63 5.86 14.16
C SER A 388 0.45 5.18 14.86
N LYS A 389 -0.15 4.13 14.28
CA LYS A 389 -1.13 3.25 14.94
C LYS A 389 -0.41 2.23 15.83
N SER A 390 0.66 1.62 15.33
CA SER A 390 1.48 0.64 16.05
C SER A 390 2.23 1.23 17.25
N ARG A 391 2.38 2.55 17.39
CA ARG A 391 2.93 3.14 18.64
C ARG A 391 2.15 2.80 19.91
N ASN A 392 0.95 2.22 19.79
CA ASN A 392 0.16 1.73 20.92
C ASN A 392 0.22 0.19 21.13
N ARG A 393 0.96 -0.58 20.30
CA ARG A 393 1.14 -2.04 20.43
C ARG A 393 2.54 -2.48 19.94
N LEU A 394 3.24 -3.30 20.73
CA LEU A 394 4.65 -3.71 20.52
C LEU A 394 4.88 -4.70 19.35
N ALA A 395 4.21 -4.50 18.22
CA ALA A 395 4.27 -5.35 17.02
C ALA A 395 5.35 -4.91 16.02
N ALA A 396 5.90 -5.85 15.25
CA ALA A 396 6.97 -5.60 14.28
C ALA A 396 6.48 -4.75 13.08
N PRO A 397 6.99 -3.52 12.86
CA PRO A 397 6.38 -2.60 11.91
C PRO A 397 6.83 -2.86 10.46
N GLY A 398 6.07 -3.67 9.73
CA GLY A 398 6.25 -3.87 8.29
C GLY A 398 5.36 -4.92 7.60
N HIS A 399 4.68 -5.80 8.35
CA HIS A 399 4.01 -6.96 7.74
C HIS A 399 2.76 -6.57 6.92
N ASP A 400 1.81 -5.90 7.55
CA ASP A 400 0.60 -5.32 6.93
C ASP A 400 0.95 -4.33 5.81
N PHE A 401 2.05 -3.58 5.96
CA PHE A 401 2.55 -2.71 4.89
C PHE A 401 2.87 -3.49 3.60
N ARG A 402 3.61 -4.61 3.70
CA ARG A 402 3.91 -5.46 2.54
C ARG A 402 2.65 -6.05 1.92
N CYS A 403 1.71 -6.53 2.75
CA CYS A 403 0.41 -7.03 2.29
C CYS A 403 -0.44 -5.95 1.59
N ALA A 404 -0.27 -4.68 1.95
CA ALA A 404 -0.99 -3.55 1.37
C ALA A 404 -0.44 -3.08 0.01
N VAL A 405 0.89 -2.91 -0.11
CA VAL A 405 1.50 -2.38 -1.34
C VAL A 405 1.87 -3.46 -2.37
N SER A 406 1.91 -4.73 -1.98
CA SER A 406 2.26 -5.81 -2.89
C SER A 406 1.17 -6.07 -3.95
N LYS A 407 1.63 -6.17 -5.20
CA LYS A 407 0.86 -6.66 -6.34
C LYS A 407 0.85 -8.20 -6.40
N VAL A 408 1.83 -8.86 -5.76
CA VAL A 408 1.84 -10.32 -5.51
C VAL A 408 0.88 -10.63 -4.36
N MET A 409 0.00 -11.61 -4.58
CA MET A 409 -0.98 -12.07 -3.59
C MET A 409 -0.40 -13.22 -2.75
N PRO A 410 -0.75 -13.33 -1.45
CA PRO A 410 -0.32 -14.46 -0.63
C PRO A 410 -1.00 -15.75 -1.10
N ARG A 411 -0.27 -16.87 -1.05
CA ARG A 411 -0.76 -18.21 -1.43
C ARG A 411 -1.63 -18.79 -0.31
N ILE A 412 -2.83 -18.21 -0.12
CA ILE A 412 -3.76 -18.56 0.97
C ILE A 412 -4.00 -20.07 1.07
N ASP A 413 -4.26 -20.76 -0.05
CA ASP A 413 -4.44 -22.22 -0.08
C ASP A 413 -3.26 -22.98 0.57
N GLN A 414 -2.02 -22.53 0.37
CA GLN A 414 -0.84 -23.13 1.00
C GLN A 414 -0.70 -22.78 2.48
N LEU A 415 -1.03 -21.54 2.87
CA LEU A 415 -1.02 -21.09 4.28
C LEU A 415 -2.10 -21.82 5.12
N VAL A 416 -3.27 -22.06 4.51
CA VAL A 416 -4.39 -22.83 5.06
C VAL A 416 -4.04 -24.32 5.13
N GLY A 417 -3.41 -24.89 4.10
CA GLY A 417 -2.94 -26.28 4.09
C GLY A 417 -1.90 -26.58 5.19
N LYS A 418 -1.03 -25.60 5.51
CA LYS A 418 -0.05 -25.68 6.61
C LYS A 418 -0.65 -25.67 8.03
N LYS A 419 -1.96 -25.47 8.20
CA LYS A 419 -2.59 -25.53 9.54
C LYS A 419 -2.89 -26.95 9.99
N GLN A 420 -2.83 -27.17 11.29
CA GLN A 420 -3.45 -28.35 11.92
C GLN A 420 -4.97 -28.15 11.92
N ILE A 421 -5.72 -29.16 11.48
CA ILE A 421 -7.17 -29.20 11.64
C ILE A 421 -7.45 -29.39 13.12
N GLN A 422 -7.95 -28.36 13.80
CA GLN A 422 -8.52 -28.56 15.14
C GLN A 422 -9.87 -29.28 14.96
N PRO A 423 -10.04 -30.50 15.49
CA PRO A 423 -11.35 -31.12 15.51
C PRO A 423 -12.27 -30.25 16.39
N SER A 424 -13.35 -29.74 15.81
CA SER A 424 -14.31 -28.88 16.52
C SER A 424 -14.75 -29.57 17.82
N CYS A 425 -14.40 -28.96 18.95
CA CYS A 425 -14.52 -29.60 20.26
C CYS A 425 -15.97 -29.99 20.53
N LYS A 426 -16.23 -31.28 20.78
CA LYS A 426 -17.56 -31.76 21.15
C LYS A 426 -17.95 -31.17 22.52
N ARG A 427 -19.02 -30.38 22.52
CA ARG A 427 -19.82 -29.98 23.68
C ARG A 427 -21.28 -30.07 23.28
#